data_AF-A0A922Z522-F1
#
_entry.id   AF-A0A922Z522-F1
#
_cell.length_a   1.000
_cell.length_b   1.000
_cell.length_c   1.000
_cell.angle_alpha   90.00
_cell.angle_beta   90.00
_cell.angle_gamma   90.00
#
_symmetry.space_group_name_H-M   'P 1'
#
loop_
_entity.id
_entity.type
_entity.pdbx_description
1 polymer ?
#
loop_
_entity_poly.entity_id
_entity_poly.type
_entity_poly.pdbx_seq_one_letter_code
_entity_poly.pdbx_strand_id
1 'polypeptide(L)'
;MITTLALCITLTKTQDAPDPYLLDIGRKGTVTARMGYTDTRSGKPSTPDEIAAAADSVQFILVGESHATPSHHQAQADIIRALVKRGRLVTVGMEMVTRDRQMQVNGLSSGMETIEEFEVSSDWKNTWGHNFNAYRPVFEAIRDHKLRLTALNVPREMVRKASRESYEAFTEFEKKWVPYMDLTNSNHEKVVSALIGGHPLNGSGFNMLAGQVTWDIGMAKTALDWRRDWPYKKNIMVILAGSGHVMYDQGINYRLKQMDGTNSISVVCVSDEPNRKVSRGLADYVFVGELPPQTGTRTQ
;
A
#
# COMPACT_ATOMS: atom_id res chain seq x y z
N MET A 1 -28.38 -43.29 -36.04
CA MET A 1 -28.49 -42.96 -34.60
C MET A 1 -27.09 -42.80 -34.03
N ILE A 2 -26.62 -41.57 -33.87
CA ILE A 2 -25.41 -41.25 -33.10
C ILE A 2 -25.82 -40.13 -32.16
N THR A 3 -25.87 -40.43 -30.87
CA THR A 3 -26.29 -39.54 -29.79
C THR A 3 -25.09 -38.69 -29.38
N THR A 4 -25.18 -37.38 -29.58
CA THR A 4 -24.17 -36.40 -29.11
C THR A 4 -24.37 -36.17 -27.61
N LEU A 5 -23.42 -36.60 -26.77
CA LEU A 5 -23.39 -36.29 -25.35
C LEU A 5 -22.84 -34.86 -25.17
N ALA A 6 -23.70 -33.89 -24.88
CA ALA A 6 -23.29 -32.56 -24.47
C ALA A 6 -22.78 -32.61 -23.02
N LEU A 7 -21.46 -32.54 -22.84
CA LEU A 7 -20.84 -32.37 -21.54
C LEU A 7 -21.07 -30.93 -21.08
N CYS A 8 -22.17 -30.70 -20.35
CA CYS A 8 -22.39 -29.46 -19.62
C CYS A 8 -21.34 -29.35 -18.51
N ILE A 9 -20.25 -28.63 -18.79
CA ILE A 9 -19.32 -28.17 -17.76
C ILE A 9 -20.09 -27.11 -16.95
N THR A 10 -20.69 -27.55 -15.86
CA THR A 10 -21.14 -26.64 -14.82
C THR A 10 -19.88 -26.02 -14.22
N LEU A 11 -19.67 -24.73 -14.52
CA LEU A 11 -18.77 -23.87 -13.76
C LEU A 11 -19.27 -23.88 -12.31
N THR A 12 -18.73 -24.77 -11.49
CA THR A 12 -18.88 -24.71 -10.05
C THR A 12 -18.29 -23.39 -9.60
N LYS A 13 -19.17 -22.46 -9.22
CA LYS A 13 -18.84 -21.26 -8.46
C LYS A 13 -17.90 -21.69 -7.34
N THR A 14 -16.64 -21.30 -7.42
CA THR A 14 -15.70 -21.46 -6.31
C THR A 14 -16.34 -20.84 -5.07
N GLN A 15 -16.31 -21.58 -3.96
CA GLN A 15 -16.67 -21.14 -2.62
C GLN A 15 -16.35 -19.64 -2.47
N ASP A 16 -17.36 -18.80 -2.18
CA ASP A 16 -17.22 -17.33 -2.23
C ASP A 16 -15.97 -16.91 -1.44
N ALA A 17 -14.95 -16.43 -2.16
CA ALA A 17 -13.71 -15.98 -1.53
C ALA A 17 -14.04 -14.92 -0.47
N PRO A 18 -13.39 -14.93 0.69
CA PRO A 18 -13.68 -13.96 1.74
C PRO A 18 -13.44 -12.55 1.21
N ASP A 19 -14.43 -11.68 1.38
CA ASP A 19 -14.33 -10.28 1.00
C ASP A 19 -13.18 -9.61 1.77
N PRO A 20 -12.12 -9.12 1.09
CA PRO A 20 -10.97 -8.54 1.75
C PRO A 20 -11.35 -7.32 2.59
N TYR A 21 -12.46 -6.64 2.35
CA TYR A 21 -12.91 -5.50 3.15
C TYR A 21 -13.74 -5.88 4.39
N LEU A 22 -14.05 -7.16 4.60
CA LEU A 22 -14.90 -7.65 5.70
C LEU A 22 -14.26 -8.74 6.56
N LEU A 23 -12.92 -8.86 6.56
CA LEU A 23 -12.23 -9.83 7.40
C LEU A 23 -12.43 -9.53 8.89
N ASP A 24 -12.62 -10.59 9.69
CA ASP A 24 -12.74 -10.49 11.15
C ASP A 24 -11.36 -10.38 11.83
N ILE A 25 -10.66 -9.29 11.54
CA ILE A 25 -9.34 -8.95 12.08
C ILE A 25 -9.43 -7.55 12.72
N GLY A 26 -8.85 -7.39 13.92
CA GLY A 26 -8.80 -6.10 14.60
C GLY A 26 -10.12 -5.70 15.26
N ARG A 27 -10.52 -4.44 15.10
CA ARG A 27 -11.73 -3.88 15.75
C ARG A 27 -12.99 -4.57 15.22
N LYS A 28 -13.82 -5.07 16.15
CA LYS A 28 -15.06 -5.78 15.82
C LYS A 28 -16.12 -4.88 15.22
N GLY A 29 -16.98 -5.49 14.41
CA GLY A 29 -18.11 -4.84 13.76
C GLY A 29 -17.73 -4.17 12.45
N THR A 30 -18.72 -3.52 11.84
CA THR A 30 -18.60 -2.91 10.51
C THR A 30 -19.04 -1.45 10.52
N VAL A 31 -18.66 -0.72 9.48
CA VAL A 31 -19.10 0.62 9.20
C VAL A 31 -19.43 0.78 7.71
N THR A 32 -20.29 1.73 7.37
CA THR A 32 -20.60 2.08 5.99
C THR A 32 -19.68 3.22 5.55
N ALA A 33 -18.70 2.92 4.71
CA ALA A 33 -17.84 3.91 4.09
C ALA A 33 -18.59 4.61 2.96
N ARG A 34 -18.69 5.93 3.06
CA ARG A 34 -19.34 6.79 2.05
C ARG A 34 -18.27 7.47 1.20
N MET A 35 -18.70 8.12 0.11
CA MET A 35 -17.82 8.98 -0.69
C MET A 35 -17.00 9.93 0.18
N GLY A 36 -15.70 10.01 -0.09
CA GLY A 36 -14.73 10.73 0.73
C GLY A 36 -14.16 9.87 1.86
N TYR A 37 -13.74 10.51 2.95
CA TYR A 37 -13.12 9.83 4.08
C TYR A 37 -14.15 9.47 5.16
N THR A 38 -14.00 8.29 5.75
CA THR A 38 -14.77 7.83 6.90
C THR A 38 -13.82 7.38 8.01
N ASP A 39 -13.97 7.90 9.22
CA ASP A 39 -13.31 7.35 10.43
C ASP A 39 -14.01 6.04 10.80
N THR A 40 -13.28 4.92 10.78
CA THR A 40 -13.91 3.60 11.01
C THR A 40 -14.21 3.32 12.48
N ARG A 41 -13.63 4.10 13.41
CA ARG A 41 -13.95 4.01 14.85
C ARG A 41 -15.33 4.59 15.10
N SER A 42 -15.55 5.84 14.71
CA SER A 42 -16.82 6.54 14.94
C SER A 42 -17.89 6.25 13.89
N GLY A 43 -17.48 5.91 12.67
CA GLY A 43 -18.32 5.83 11.47
C GLY A 43 -18.78 7.16 10.91
N LYS A 44 -18.14 8.25 11.34
CA LYS A 44 -18.45 9.60 10.86
C LYS A 44 -17.59 9.96 9.65
N PRO A 45 -18.08 10.84 8.76
CA PRO A 45 -17.25 11.46 7.74
C PRO A 45 -16.03 12.15 8.35
N SER A 46 -14.95 12.19 7.59
CA SER A 46 -13.69 12.84 7.96
C SER A 46 -13.13 13.62 6.77
N THR A 47 -12.06 14.37 7.00
CA THR A 47 -11.32 15.16 6.01
C THR A 47 -9.81 14.90 6.10
N PRO A 48 -9.03 15.27 5.06
CA PRO A 48 -7.56 15.23 5.14
C PRO A 48 -7.01 16.06 6.30
N ASP A 49 -7.61 17.22 6.61
CA ASP A 49 -7.18 18.08 7.73
C ASP A 49 -7.38 17.39 9.10
N GLU A 50 -8.47 16.63 9.27
CA GLU A 50 -8.73 15.84 10.49
C GLU A 50 -7.82 14.62 10.61
N ILE A 51 -7.55 13.92 9.50
CA ILE A 51 -6.57 12.82 9.46
C ILE A 51 -5.17 13.34 9.82
N ALA A 52 -4.79 14.48 9.25
CA ALA A 52 -3.52 15.14 9.54
C ALA A 52 -3.46 15.60 11.01
N ALA A 53 -4.58 15.99 11.62
CA ALA A 53 -4.66 16.31 13.05
C ALA A 53 -4.50 15.08 13.94
N ALA A 54 -5.14 13.96 13.60
CA ALA A 54 -4.96 12.71 14.31
C ALA A 54 -3.50 12.24 14.26
N ALA A 55 -2.77 12.58 13.19
CA ALA A 55 -1.37 12.21 13.00
C ALA A 55 -0.36 13.02 13.86
N ASP A 56 -0.82 13.95 14.70
CA ASP A 56 0.06 14.83 15.47
C ASP A 56 1.05 14.07 16.38
N SER A 57 0.64 12.92 16.93
CA SER A 57 1.44 12.12 17.86
C SER A 57 2.18 10.92 17.21
N VAL A 58 2.11 10.77 15.88
CA VAL A 58 2.80 9.67 15.17
C VAL A 58 3.82 10.22 14.17
N GLN A 59 4.71 9.34 13.71
CA GLN A 59 5.73 9.66 12.72
C GLN A 59 5.50 8.95 11.38
N PHE A 60 4.45 8.13 11.27
CA PHE A 60 4.09 7.40 10.06
C PHE A 60 2.59 7.45 9.83
N ILE A 61 2.21 7.72 8.59
CA ILE A 61 0.87 7.49 8.06
C ILE A 61 1.01 6.61 6.83
N LEU A 62 0.21 5.55 6.74
CA LEU A 62 0.18 4.64 5.60
C LEU A 62 -1.10 4.91 4.81
N VAL A 63 -0.97 5.11 3.50
CA VAL A 63 -2.11 5.33 2.61
C VAL A 63 -2.13 4.21 1.57
N GLY A 64 -2.97 3.22 1.84
CA GLY A 64 -3.23 2.05 1.02
C GLY A 64 -4.01 2.42 -0.23
N GLU A 65 -3.50 2.05 -1.40
CA GLU A 65 -4.08 2.42 -2.69
C GLU A 65 -4.38 1.21 -3.59
N SER A 66 -4.94 1.48 -4.76
CA SER A 66 -5.18 0.52 -5.84
C SER A 66 -4.52 1.11 -7.07
N HIS A 67 -3.46 0.46 -7.56
CA HIS A 67 -2.37 1.06 -8.35
C HIS A 67 -2.78 1.81 -9.62
N ALA A 68 -3.99 1.56 -10.13
CA ALA A 68 -4.51 2.14 -11.35
C ALA A 68 -5.66 3.13 -11.10
N THR A 69 -5.89 3.57 -9.87
CA THR A 69 -7.07 4.38 -9.48
C THR A 69 -6.68 5.84 -9.19
N PRO A 70 -6.89 6.79 -10.12
CA PRO A 70 -6.45 8.17 -9.95
C PRO A 70 -6.99 8.88 -8.71
N SER A 71 -8.23 8.60 -8.32
CA SER A 71 -8.84 9.19 -7.12
C SER A 71 -8.12 8.80 -5.83
N HIS A 72 -7.46 7.62 -5.79
CA HIS A 72 -6.65 7.22 -4.66
C HIS A 72 -5.36 8.04 -4.56
N HIS A 73 -4.70 8.32 -5.69
CA HIS A 73 -3.49 9.14 -5.71
C HIS A 73 -3.79 10.62 -5.42
N GLN A 74 -4.95 11.12 -5.82
CA GLN A 74 -5.41 12.42 -5.39
C GLN A 74 -5.59 12.46 -3.86
N ALA A 75 -6.24 11.45 -3.27
CA ALA A 75 -6.39 11.35 -1.81
C ALA A 75 -5.04 11.33 -1.08
N GLN A 76 -4.04 10.60 -1.62
CA GLN A 76 -2.67 10.61 -1.11
C GLN A 76 -2.07 12.03 -1.11
N ALA A 77 -2.20 12.75 -2.23
CA ALA A 77 -1.71 14.11 -2.37
C ALA A 77 -2.41 15.08 -1.40
N ASP A 78 -3.72 14.92 -1.17
CA ASP A 78 -4.48 15.78 -0.26
C ASP A 78 -4.07 15.58 1.21
N ILE A 79 -3.81 14.33 1.62
CA ILE A 79 -3.26 14.03 2.95
C ILE A 79 -1.87 14.65 3.12
N ILE A 80 -1.01 14.53 2.10
CA ILE A 80 0.34 15.14 2.11
C ILE A 80 0.22 16.66 2.30
N ARG A 81 -0.61 17.33 1.50
CA ARG A 81 -0.81 18.79 1.59
C ARG A 81 -1.40 19.21 2.94
N ALA A 82 -2.34 18.44 3.49
CA ALA A 82 -2.90 18.71 4.81
C ALA A 82 -1.83 18.63 5.92
N LEU A 83 -0.94 17.64 5.87
CA LEU A 83 0.18 17.53 6.81
C LEU A 83 1.17 18.70 6.68
N VAL A 84 1.49 19.11 5.44
CA VAL A 84 2.33 20.29 5.19
C VAL A 84 1.67 21.56 5.75
N LYS A 85 0.37 21.77 5.50
CA LYS A 85 -0.41 22.89 6.03
C LYS A 85 -0.42 22.92 7.56
N ARG A 86 -0.37 21.76 8.22
CA ARG A 86 -0.21 21.63 9.68
C ARG A 86 1.21 21.90 10.19
N GLY A 87 2.15 22.22 9.31
CA GLY A 87 3.55 22.50 9.67
C GLY A 87 4.37 21.25 10.01
N ARG A 88 3.95 20.07 9.54
CA ARG A 88 4.76 18.84 9.62
C ARG A 88 5.88 18.89 8.58
N LEU A 89 6.99 18.25 8.92
CA LEU A 89 8.09 18.04 7.98
C LEU A 89 7.86 16.71 7.26
N VAL A 90 7.21 16.78 6.10
CA VAL A 90 6.73 15.59 5.39
C VAL A 90 7.84 14.98 4.53
N THR A 91 8.00 13.67 4.66
CA THR A 91 8.69 12.81 3.68
C THR A 91 7.65 11.89 3.04
N VAL A 92 7.73 11.67 1.74
CA VAL A 92 6.89 10.69 1.04
C VAL A 92 7.72 9.45 0.79
N GLY A 93 7.25 8.29 1.25
CA GLY A 93 7.84 7.00 0.94
C GLY A 93 6.96 6.27 -0.08
N MET A 94 7.53 5.72 -1.14
CA MET A 94 6.78 5.00 -2.17
C MET A 94 7.23 3.54 -2.30
N GLU A 95 6.30 2.59 -2.17
CA GLU A 95 6.50 1.17 -2.47
C GLU A 95 7.04 0.95 -3.89
N MET A 96 6.57 1.79 -4.82
CA MET A 96 6.83 1.70 -6.25
C MET A 96 8.30 1.80 -6.60
N VAL A 97 9.12 2.39 -5.73
CA VAL A 97 10.55 2.62 -5.97
C VAL A 97 11.38 1.78 -5.00
N THR A 98 12.31 1.02 -5.55
CA THR A 98 13.24 0.19 -4.78
C THR A 98 14.43 1.00 -4.28
N ARG A 99 14.94 0.66 -3.10
CA ARG A 99 15.96 1.44 -2.35
C ARG A 99 17.29 1.61 -3.07
N ASP A 100 17.65 0.65 -3.91
CA ASP A 100 18.80 0.73 -4.81
C ASP A 100 18.62 1.79 -5.90
N ARG A 101 17.39 2.29 -6.11
CA ARG A 101 17.04 3.40 -7.01
C ARG A 101 16.78 4.73 -6.31
N GLN A 102 17.28 4.93 -5.08
CA GLN A 102 17.05 6.18 -4.33
C GLN A 102 17.63 7.41 -5.06
N MET A 103 18.75 7.28 -5.79
CA MET A 103 19.35 8.43 -6.48
C MET A 103 18.44 8.99 -7.58
N GLN A 104 17.67 8.14 -8.24
CA GLN A 104 16.76 8.46 -9.34
C GLN A 104 15.55 9.28 -8.91
N VAL A 105 15.26 9.36 -7.60
CA VAL A 105 14.13 10.14 -7.06
C VAL A 105 14.55 11.38 -6.28
N ASN A 106 15.85 11.60 -6.14
CA ASN A 106 16.39 12.76 -5.41
C ASN A 106 16.24 14.07 -6.20
N GLY A 107 16.28 14.02 -7.54
CA GLY A 107 16.14 15.20 -8.39
C GLY A 107 14.80 15.91 -8.17
N LEU A 108 13.69 15.17 -8.24
CA LEU A 108 12.36 15.67 -7.88
C LEU A 108 12.32 16.26 -6.45
N SER A 109 12.87 15.55 -5.47
CA SER A 109 12.86 15.98 -4.05
C SER A 109 13.57 17.31 -3.82
N SER A 110 14.64 17.54 -4.57
CA SER A 110 15.47 18.75 -4.48
C SER A 110 14.94 19.92 -5.31
N GLY A 111 13.92 19.69 -6.14
CA GLY A 111 13.43 20.65 -7.12
C GLY A 111 14.39 20.91 -8.28
N MET A 112 15.37 20.02 -8.49
CA MET A 112 16.30 20.08 -9.62
C MET A 112 15.68 19.52 -10.91
N GLU A 113 14.59 18.76 -10.81
CA GLU A 113 13.86 18.20 -11.95
C GLU A 113 12.41 18.72 -11.97
N THR A 114 11.92 18.99 -13.17
CA THR A 114 10.49 19.07 -13.47
C THR A 114 9.83 17.68 -13.34
N ILE A 115 8.50 17.64 -13.35
CA ILE A 115 7.77 16.36 -13.26
C ILE A 115 7.98 15.53 -14.53
N GLU A 116 8.08 16.20 -15.67
CA GLU A 116 8.31 15.61 -16.98
C GLU A 116 9.73 15.02 -17.09
N GLU A 117 10.74 15.73 -16.57
CA GLU A 117 12.10 15.19 -16.46
C GLU A 117 12.16 14.01 -15.50
N PHE A 118 11.45 14.10 -14.37
CA PHE A 118 11.37 13.01 -13.38
C PHE A 118 10.71 11.74 -13.94
N GLU A 119 9.68 11.85 -14.80
CA GLU A 119 9.08 10.69 -15.46
C GLU A 119 10.12 9.87 -16.24
N VAL A 120 11.02 10.58 -16.92
CA VAL A 120 12.12 9.97 -17.69
C VAL A 120 13.21 9.44 -16.77
N SER A 121 13.72 10.25 -15.83
CA SER A 121 14.86 9.88 -14.99
C SER A 121 14.55 8.78 -13.98
N SER A 122 13.30 8.69 -13.51
CA SER A 122 12.83 7.62 -12.64
C SER A 122 12.62 6.28 -13.33
N ASP A 123 12.66 6.26 -14.68
CA ASP A 123 12.39 5.07 -15.48
C ASP A 123 11.04 4.42 -15.09
N TRP A 124 10.02 5.26 -14.86
CA TRP A 124 8.79 4.87 -14.16
C TRP A 124 8.09 3.65 -14.77
N LYS A 125 8.08 3.55 -16.11
CA LYS A 125 7.48 2.43 -16.83
C LYS A 125 8.14 1.09 -16.48
N ASN A 126 9.46 1.04 -16.31
CA ASN A 126 10.15 -0.21 -15.98
C ASN A 126 10.25 -0.41 -14.46
N THR A 127 10.36 0.68 -13.70
CA THR A 127 10.37 0.67 -12.22
C THR A 127 9.02 0.19 -11.66
N TRP A 128 7.92 0.71 -12.17
CA TRP A 128 6.58 0.45 -11.65
C TRP A 128 5.63 -0.17 -12.69
N GLY A 129 5.49 0.44 -13.86
CA GLY A 129 4.67 -0.09 -14.96
C GLY A 129 3.21 0.38 -14.99
N HIS A 130 2.77 1.14 -13.98
CA HIS A 130 1.47 1.84 -14.03
C HIS A 130 1.60 3.22 -14.66
N ASN A 131 0.45 3.78 -15.07
CA ASN A 131 0.37 5.11 -15.69
C ASN A 131 0.95 6.18 -14.76
N PHE A 132 2.03 6.84 -15.17
CA PHE A 132 2.70 7.90 -14.42
C PHE A 132 1.74 9.05 -14.08
N ASN A 133 0.86 9.42 -15.02
CA ASN A 133 -0.08 10.54 -14.83
C ASN A 133 -1.10 10.29 -13.71
N ALA A 134 -1.37 9.02 -13.36
CA ALA A 134 -2.23 8.73 -12.21
C ALA A 134 -1.59 9.20 -10.89
N TYR A 135 -0.26 9.14 -10.78
CA TYR A 135 0.51 9.57 -9.61
C TYR A 135 0.91 11.06 -9.65
N ARG A 136 0.63 11.77 -10.74
CA ARG A 136 1.02 13.17 -10.94
C ARG A 136 0.67 14.09 -9.75
N PRO A 137 -0.54 14.01 -9.14
CA PRO A 137 -0.88 14.84 -7.98
C PRO A 137 0.07 14.66 -6.80
N VAL A 138 0.61 13.46 -6.59
CA VAL A 138 1.59 13.16 -5.54
C VAL A 138 2.93 13.82 -5.87
N PHE A 139 3.40 13.70 -7.11
CA PHE A 139 4.65 14.33 -7.54
C PHE A 139 4.59 15.86 -7.50
N GLU A 140 3.44 16.44 -7.84
CA GLU A 140 3.18 17.87 -7.67
C GLU A 140 3.28 18.28 -6.20
N ALA A 141 2.62 17.55 -5.28
CA ALA A 141 2.73 17.83 -3.85
C ALA A 141 4.17 17.73 -3.33
N ILE A 142 4.95 16.76 -3.82
CA ILE A 142 6.37 16.60 -3.48
C ILE A 142 7.17 17.81 -3.97
N ARG A 143 7.07 18.15 -5.26
CA ARG A 143 7.83 19.24 -5.87
C ARG A 143 7.47 20.59 -5.26
N ASP A 144 6.19 20.91 -5.17
CA ASP A 144 5.69 22.24 -4.78
C ASP A 144 6.05 22.57 -3.33
N HIS A 145 6.16 21.55 -2.48
CA HIS A 145 6.56 21.70 -1.08
C HIS A 145 8.01 21.25 -0.80
N LYS A 146 8.78 20.90 -1.83
CA LYS A 146 10.18 20.43 -1.73
C LYS A 146 10.34 19.28 -0.72
N LEU A 147 9.40 18.33 -0.78
CA LEU A 147 9.36 17.20 0.13
C LEU A 147 10.40 16.17 -0.27
N ARG A 148 10.96 15.47 0.72
CA ARG A 148 11.83 14.33 0.43
C ARG A 148 10.99 13.16 -0.10
N LEU A 149 11.38 12.59 -1.23
CA LEU A 149 10.89 11.32 -1.74
C LEU A 149 11.87 10.20 -1.38
N THR A 150 11.36 9.16 -0.73
CA THR A 150 12.13 7.99 -0.29
C THR A 150 11.66 6.75 -1.05
N ALA A 151 12.60 6.05 -1.67
CA ALA A 151 12.38 4.74 -2.27
C ALA A 151 12.25 3.71 -1.15
N LEU A 152 11.06 3.14 -0.94
CA LEU A 152 10.81 2.32 0.24
C LEU A 152 11.22 0.87 0.07
N ASN A 153 11.03 0.31 -1.12
CA ASN A 153 10.92 -1.14 -1.24
C ASN A 153 12.28 -1.82 -1.48
N VAL A 154 12.36 -3.12 -1.23
CA VAL A 154 13.54 -3.92 -1.56
C VAL A 154 13.53 -4.30 -3.05
N PRO A 155 14.71 -4.57 -3.65
CA PRO A 155 14.78 -5.05 -5.03
C PRO A 155 13.91 -6.28 -5.27
N ARG A 156 13.26 -6.34 -6.43
CA ARG A 156 12.37 -7.45 -6.83
C ARG A 156 13.07 -8.82 -6.77
N GLU A 157 14.38 -8.84 -6.97
CA GLU A 157 15.19 -10.06 -6.87
C GLU A 157 15.20 -10.67 -5.46
N MET A 158 15.22 -9.84 -4.40
CA MET A 158 15.12 -10.33 -3.02
C MET A 158 13.77 -11.00 -2.77
N VAL A 159 12.70 -10.43 -3.31
CA VAL A 159 11.33 -10.94 -3.19
C VAL A 159 11.21 -12.27 -3.92
N ARG A 160 11.74 -12.33 -5.16
CA ARG A 160 11.77 -13.56 -5.96
C ARG A 160 12.56 -14.66 -5.25
N LYS A 161 13.70 -14.33 -4.64
CA LYS A 161 14.52 -15.24 -3.86
C LYS A 161 13.75 -15.77 -2.63
N ALA A 162 13.14 -14.90 -1.84
CA ALA A 162 12.33 -15.32 -0.68
C ALA A 162 11.14 -16.21 -1.09
N SER A 163 10.48 -15.89 -2.20
CA SER A 163 9.31 -16.65 -2.68
C SER A 163 9.67 -18.00 -3.30
N ARG A 164 10.81 -18.14 -3.98
CA ARG A 164 11.17 -19.40 -4.67
C ARG A 164 12.12 -20.30 -3.87
N GLU A 165 12.89 -19.70 -2.98
CA GLU A 165 13.88 -20.39 -2.18
C GLU A 165 13.46 -20.29 -0.70
N SER A 166 14.15 -19.47 0.09
CA SER A 166 13.89 -19.28 1.51
C SER A 166 14.57 -18.01 2.01
N TYR A 167 14.34 -17.65 3.27
CA TYR A 167 15.05 -16.54 3.91
C TYR A 167 16.54 -16.83 4.06
N GLU A 168 16.91 -18.10 4.24
CA GLU A 168 18.30 -18.56 4.41
C GLU A 168 19.15 -18.31 3.16
N ALA A 169 18.53 -18.21 1.98
CA ALA A 169 19.20 -17.86 0.73
C ALA A 169 19.67 -16.39 0.68
N PHE A 170 19.20 -15.53 1.59
CA PHE A 170 19.61 -14.14 1.63
C PHE A 170 21.07 -14.02 2.05
N THR A 171 21.81 -13.19 1.34
CA THR A 171 23.15 -12.74 1.72
C THR A 171 23.09 -11.92 3.01
N GLU A 172 24.22 -11.80 3.69
CA GLU A 172 24.33 -10.96 4.89
C GLU A 172 24.02 -9.48 4.62
N PHE A 173 24.20 -9.01 3.38
CA PHE A 173 23.78 -7.68 2.98
C PHE A 173 22.25 -7.56 2.87
N GLU A 174 21.60 -8.51 2.19
CA GLU A 174 20.14 -8.57 2.06
C GLU A 174 19.45 -8.68 3.43
N LYS A 175 20.04 -9.42 4.37
CA LYS A 175 19.54 -9.50 5.75
C LYS A 175 19.61 -8.18 6.50
N LYS A 176 20.45 -7.22 6.12
CA LYS A 176 20.38 -5.85 6.70
C LYS A 176 19.09 -5.13 6.32
N TRP A 177 18.51 -5.50 5.18
CA TRP A 177 17.31 -4.89 4.61
C TRP A 177 16.05 -5.65 5.04
N VAL A 178 16.18 -6.97 5.24
CA VAL A 178 15.13 -7.87 5.74
C VAL A 178 15.73 -8.68 6.90
N PRO A 179 15.70 -8.15 8.14
CA PRO A 179 16.45 -8.72 9.27
C PRO A 179 15.87 -10.00 9.86
N TYR A 180 14.67 -10.41 9.44
CA TYR A 180 14.03 -11.65 9.86
C TYR A 180 12.97 -12.06 8.83
N MET A 181 12.41 -13.26 8.99
CA MET A 181 11.25 -13.72 8.25
C MET A 181 10.27 -14.39 9.21
N ASP A 182 9.03 -13.91 9.25
CA ASP A 182 7.94 -14.50 10.04
C ASP A 182 6.72 -14.72 9.14
N LEU A 183 6.51 -16.00 8.79
CA LEU A 183 5.41 -16.48 7.97
C LEU A 183 4.27 -17.10 8.81
N THR A 184 4.33 -16.99 10.14
CA THR A 184 3.38 -17.67 11.06
C THR A 184 2.15 -16.82 11.41
N ASN A 185 2.14 -15.55 10.99
CA ASN A 185 1.02 -14.65 11.24
C ASN A 185 -0.21 -15.02 10.38
N SER A 186 -1.12 -15.81 10.97
CA SER A 186 -2.36 -16.23 10.34
C SER A 186 -3.30 -15.09 9.90
N ASN A 187 -3.23 -13.91 10.54
CA ASN A 187 -4.06 -12.77 10.14
C ASN A 187 -3.51 -12.14 8.87
N HIS A 188 -2.19 -12.00 8.75
CA HIS A 188 -1.58 -11.59 7.49
C HIS A 188 -1.86 -12.58 6.37
N GLU A 189 -1.75 -13.89 6.64
CA GLU A 189 -2.11 -14.94 5.68
C GLU A 189 -3.55 -14.79 5.16
N LYS A 190 -4.52 -14.53 6.05
CA LYS A 190 -5.93 -14.27 5.68
C LYS A 190 -6.07 -13.05 4.77
N VAL A 191 -5.35 -11.96 5.04
CA VAL A 191 -5.38 -10.76 4.20
C VAL A 191 -4.86 -11.08 2.79
N VAL A 192 -3.69 -11.70 2.69
CA VAL A 192 -3.10 -12.05 1.39
C VAL A 192 -4.01 -13.03 0.63
N SER A 193 -4.53 -14.05 1.31
CA SER A 193 -5.43 -15.04 0.71
C SER A 193 -6.73 -14.40 0.20
N ALA A 194 -7.33 -13.47 0.95
CA ALA A 194 -8.53 -12.77 0.50
C ALA A 194 -8.28 -11.90 -0.75
N LEU A 195 -7.14 -11.20 -0.82
CA LEU A 195 -6.79 -10.33 -1.94
C LEU A 195 -6.55 -11.08 -3.25
N ILE A 196 -6.14 -12.34 -3.17
CA ILE A 196 -5.93 -13.22 -4.33
C ILE A 196 -7.09 -14.19 -4.55
N GLY A 197 -8.29 -13.83 -4.07
CA GLY A 197 -9.52 -14.59 -4.34
C GLY A 197 -9.58 -15.95 -3.66
N GLY A 198 -8.88 -16.13 -2.54
CA GLY A 198 -8.87 -17.39 -1.78
C GLY A 198 -8.05 -18.51 -2.42
N HIS A 199 -7.26 -18.22 -3.46
CA HIS A 199 -6.35 -19.21 -4.04
C HIS A 199 -5.24 -19.62 -3.04
N PRO A 200 -4.61 -20.80 -3.23
CA PRO A 200 -3.47 -21.21 -2.41
C PRO A 200 -2.31 -20.21 -2.50
N LEU A 201 -1.71 -19.86 -1.36
CA LEU A 201 -0.55 -18.96 -1.30
C LEU A 201 0.76 -19.61 -1.77
N ASN A 202 0.77 -20.95 -1.83
CA ASN A 202 1.86 -21.75 -2.36
C ASN A 202 1.40 -22.38 -3.68
N GLY A 203 2.02 -21.99 -4.77
CA GLY A 203 1.69 -22.52 -6.10
C GLY A 203 2.89 -22.40 -7.05
N SER A 204 3.08 -23.40 -7.92
CA SER A 204 4.14 -23.40 -8.95
C SER A 204 5.56 -23.11 -8.43
N GLY A 205 5.90 -23.56 -7.22
CA GLY A 205 7.19 -23.30 -6.58
C GLY A 205 7.39 -21.85 -6.11
N PHE A 206 6.31 -21.09 -5.95
CA PHE A 206 6.30 -19.71 -5.47
C PHE A 206 5.47 -19.59 -4.19
N ASN A 207 6.10 -19.09 -3.13
CA ASN A 207 5.47 -18.72 -1.87
C ASN A 207 5.15 -17.22 -1.88
N MET A 208 3.89 -16.90 -2.12
CA MET A 208 3.43 -15.52 -2.21
C MET A 208 3.44 -14.80 -0.86
N LEU A 209 3.15 -15.52 0.22
CA LEU A 209 3.22 -14.95 1.57
C LEU A 209 4.65 -14.49 1.88
N ALA A 210 5.66 -15.31 1.56
CA ALA A 210 7.07 -14.94 1.75
C ALA A 210 7.43 -13.67 0.96
N GLY A 211 6.91 -13.52 -0.27
CA GLY A 211 7.09 -12.31 -1.07
C GLY A 211 6.47 -11.07 -0.42
N GLN A 212 5.20 -11.16 0.00
CA GLN A 212 4.48 -10.08 0.68
C GLN A 212 5.18 -9.67 1.99
N VAL A 213 5.55 -10.65 2.82
CA VAL A 213 6.29 -10.41 4.07
C VAL A 213 7.64 -9.75 3.82
N THR A 214 8.35 -10.15 2.76
CA THR A 214 9.63 -9.55 2.36
C THR A 214 9.46 -8.07 2.02
N TRP A 215 8.42 -7.73 1.25
CA TRP A 215 8.07 -6.34 0.93
C TRP A 215 7.74 -5.53 2.19
N ASP A 216 6.85 -6.03 3.06
CA ASP A 216 6.45 -5.32 4.27
C ASP A 216 7.63 -5.03 5.20
N ILE A 217 8.47 -6.05 5.46
CA ILE A 217 9.65 -5.91 6.31
C ILE A 217 10.62 -4.91 5.67
N GLY A 218 10.88 -5.05 4.37
CA GLY A 218 11.76 -4.18 3.62
C GLY A 218 11.35 -2.72 3.73
N MET A 219 10.08 -2.41 3.43
CA MET A 219 9.54 -1.05 3.49
C MET A 219 9.52 -0.48 4.92
N ALA A 220 9.10 -1.27 5.90
CA ALA A 220 9.12 -0.84 7.30
C ALA A 220 10.55 -0.59 7.79
N LYS A 221 11.52 -1.42 7.41
CA LYS A 221 12.94 -1.21 7.75
C LYS A 221 13.47 0.10 7.17
N THR A 222 13.12 0.41 5.92
CA THR A 222 13.47 1.68 5.27
C THR A 222 12.89 2.88 6.00
N ALA A 223 11.61 2.81 6.36
CA ALA A 223 10.92 3.85 7.09
C ALA A 223 11.55 4.09 8.48
N LEU A 224 11.93 3.02 9.18
CA LEU A 224 12.63 3.10 10.47
C LEU A 224 14.05 3.66 10.35
N ASP A 225 14.81 3.26 9.32
CA ASP A 225 16.13 3.83 9.04
C ASP A 225 16.03 5.32 8.72
N TRP A 226 15.06 5.73 7.90
CA TRP A 226 14.80 7.14 7.63
C TRP A 226 14.52 7.92 8.93
N ARG A 227 13.64 7.40 9.79
CA ARG A 227 13.30 8.09 11.05
C ARG A 227 14.50 8.21 11.98
N ARG A 228 15.38 7.19 12.04
CA ARG A 228 16.64 7.25 12.79
C ARG A 228 17.54 8.35 12.26
N ASP A 229 17.68 8.45 10.94
CA ASP A 229 18.56 9.42 10.29
C ASP A 229 18.01 10.85 10.37
N TRP A 230 16.70 11.00 10.65
CA TRP A 230 16.00 12.28 10.77
C TRP A 230 15.12 12.34 12.04
N PRO A 231 15.68 12.43 13.25
CA PRO A 231 14.97 12.21 14.52
C PRO A 231 14.10 13.39 15.00
N TYR A 232 13.73 14.32 14.12
CA TYR A 232 12.97 15.51 14.52
C TYR A 232 11.50 15.18 14.80
N LYS A 233 10.95 15.68 15.91
CA LYS A 233 9.58 15.35 16.35
C LYS A 233 8.49 15.74 15.37
N LYS A 234 8.71 16.78 14.54
CA LYS A 234 7.72 17.17 13.50
C LYS A 234 7.82 16.32 12.23
N ASN A 235 8.84 15.49 12.09
CA ASN A 235 8.98 14.63 10.92
C ASN A 235 7.83 13.63 10.88
N ILE A 236 7.29 13.44 9.68
CA ILE A 236 6.32 12.41 9.38
C ILE A 236 6.61 11.85 8.01
N MET A 237 6.57 10.53 7.89
CA MET A 237 6.60 9.87 6.60
C MET A 237 5.20 9.43 6.21
N VAL A 238 4.77 9.84 5.02
CA VAL A 238 3.58 9.33 4.35
C VAL A 238 4.02 8.17 3.46
N ILE A 239 3.66 6.96 3.85
CA ILE A 239 3.98 5.72 3.14
C ILE A 239 2.85 5.42 2.16
N LEU A 240 3.17 5.42 0.87
CA LEU A 240 2.26 5.09 -0.22
C LEU A 240 2.53 3.66 -0.69
N ALA A 241 1.55 2.79 -0.53
CA ALA A 241 1.66 1.36 -0.83
C ALA A 241 0.31 0.79 -1.25
N GLY A 242 0.30 -0.34 -1.95
CA GLY A 242 -0.91 -1.09 -2.24
C GLY A 242 -1.67 -1.45 -0.96
N SER A 243 -3.00 -1.44 -1.03
CA SER A 243 -3.85 -1.60 0.17
C SER A 243 -3.54 -2.88 0.95
N GLY A 244 -3.12 -3.97 0.29
CA GLY A 244 -2.73 -5.21 0.97
C GLY A 244 -1.59 -5.04 1.98
N HIS A 245 -0.69 -4.08 1.76
CA HIS A 245 0.41 -3.74 2.65
C HIS A 245 0.01 -2.84 3.84
N VAL A 246 -1.27 -2.45 3.92
CA VAL A 246 -1.78 -1.48 4.91
C VAL A 246 -2.97 -2.03 5.71
N MET A 247 -3.78 -2.88 5.10
CA MET A 247 -5.04 -3.36 5.66
C MET A 247 -4.88 -4.16 6.98
N TYR A 248 -5.85 -4.00 7.88
CA TYR A 248 -6.03 -4.75 9.13
C TYR A 248 -4.88 -4.70 10.12
N ASP A 249 -4.06 -3.69 9.97
CA ASP A 249 -2.80 -3.60 10.66
C ASP A 249 -1.90 -4.84 10.47
N GLN A 250 -1.89 -5.49 9.30
CA GLN A 250 -1.16 -6.75 9.06
C GLN A 250 0.04 -6.65 8.09
N GLY A 251 0.26 -5.50 7.46
CA GLY A 251 1.36 -5.28 6.51
C GLY A 251 2.51 -4.47 7.12
N ILE A 252 2.92 -3.38 6.44
CA ILE A 252 4.04 -2.51 6.83
C ILE A 252 3.89 -2.02 8.28
N ASN A 253 2.69 -1.60 8.69
CA ASN A 253 2.42 -1.09 10.02
C ASN A 253 2.62 -2.19 11.11
N TYR A 254 2.28 -3.45 10.83
CA TYR A 254 2.58 -4.58 11.71
C TYR A 254 4.08 -4.71 11.90
N ARG A 255 4.84 -4.56 10.80
CA ARG A 255 6.31 -4.65 10.82
C ARG A 255 6.97 -3.48 11.53
N LEU A 256 6.44 -2.26 11.39
CA LEU A 256 6.85 -1.10 12.20
C LEU A 256 6.66 -1.38 13.70
N LYS A 257 5.49 -1.93 14.08
CA LYS A 257 5.18 -2.27 15.46
C LYS A 257 6.06 -3.40 15.98
N GLN A 258 6.28 -4.45 15.19
CA GLN A 258 7.10 -5.60 15.53
C GLN A 258 8.57 -5.23 15.74
N MET A 259 9.13 -4.36 14.90
CA MET A 259 10.55 -3.99 14.96
C MET A 259 10.87 -2.94 16.02
N ASP A 260 9.97 -1.99 16.28
CA ASP A 260 10.29 -0.80 17.07
C ASP A 260 9.19 -0.40 18.07
N GLY A 261 8.06 -1.11 18.09
CA GLY A 261 6.91 -0.72 18.92
C GLY A 261 6.19 0.55 18.41
N THR A 262 6.59 1.07 17.26
CA THR A 262 6.04 2.28 16.64
C THR A 262 4.60 2.06 16.18
N ASN A 263 3.74 3.04 16.48
CA ASN A 263 2.38 3.12 15.95
C ASN A 263 2.34 4.02 14.72
N SER A 264 1.34 3.80 13.87
CA SER A 264 1.05 4.60 12.68
C SER A 264 -0.45 4.88 12.57
N ILE A 265 -0.83 5.79 11.70
CA ILE A 265 -2.22 5.91 11.22
C ILE A 265 -2.34 5.22 9.87
N SER A 266 -3.43 4.50 9.64
CA SER A 266 -3.73 3.87 8.36
C SER A 266 -4.95 4.48 7.67
N VAL A 267 -4.82 4.71 6.36
CA VAL A 267 -5.91 5.05 5.45
C VAL A 267 -5.95 4.00 4.36
N VAL A 268 -7.08 3.33 4.14
CA VAL A 268 -7.26 2.38 3.02
C VAL A 268 -8.23 2.96 2.02
N CYS A 269 -7.79 3.09 0.77
CA CYS A 269 -8.63 3.52 -0.34
C CYS A 269 -9.35 2.31 -0.95
N VAL A 270 -10.67 2.46 -1.16
CA VAL A 270 -11.55 1.41 -1.67
C VAL A 270 -12.10 1.84 -3.03
N SER A 271 -11.84 1.02 -4.05
CA SER A 271 -12.38 1.19 -5.40
C SER A 271 -13.69 0.42 -5.53
N ASP A 272 -14.77 0.92 -4.93
CA ASP A 272 -16.08 0.27 -4.93
C ASP A 272 -17.19 1.34 -5.01
N GLU A 273 -18.42 0.88 -5.15
CA GLU A 273 -19.60 1.74 -5.11
C GLU A 273 -19.71 2.50 -3.77
N PRO A 274 -20.27 3.72 -3.79
CA PRO A 274 -20.57 4.46 -2.57
C PRO A 274 -21.39 3.63 -1.56
N ASN A 275 -21.19 3.89 -0.27
CA ASN A 275 -21.86 3.18 0.84
C ASN A 275 -21.41 1.73 1.05
N ARG A 276 -20.15 1.43 0.70
CA ARG A 276 -19.55 0.13 0.95
C ARG A 276 -19.48 -0.20 2.44
N LYS A 277 -19.99 -1.36 2.82
CA LYS A 277 -19.77 -1.90 4.17
C LYS A 277 -18.35 -2.44 4.27
N VAL A 278 -17.62 -2.01 5.28
CA VAL A 278 -16.24 -2.41 5.58
C VAL A 278 -16.09 -2.78 7.07
N SER A 279 -15.12 -3.63 7.39
CA SER A 279 -14.74 -3.96 8.75
C SER A 279 -14.20 -2.73 9.48
N ARG A 280 -14.54 -2.54 10.76
CA ARG A 280 -13.96 -1.46 11.58
C ARG A 280 -12.46 -1.67 11.83
N GLY A 281 -11.97 -2.89 11.65
CA GLY A 281 -10.56 -3.23 11.72
C GLY A 281 -9.78 -2.96 10.45
N LEU A 282 -10.43 -2.59 9.33
CA LEU A 282 -9.78 -2.45 8.02
C LEU A 282 -8.61 -1.45 8.03
N ALA A 283 -8.82 -0.29 8.64
CA ALA A 283 -7.85 0.80 8.82
C ALA A 283 -8.41 1.84 9.81
N ASP A 284 -7.65 2.83 10.26
CA ASP A 284 -8.20 3.95 11.03
C ASP A 284 -9.19 4.78 10.21
N TYR A 285 -8.87 5.03 8.94
CA TYR A 285 -9.74 5.73 7.99
C TYR A 285 -9.90 4.93 6.71
N VAL A 286 -11.04 5.09 6.05
CA VAL A 286 -11.30 4.56 4.71
C VAL A 286 -11.63 5.72 3.78
N PHE A 287 -11.05 5.71 2.59
CA PHE A 287 -11.40 6.63 1.51
C PHE A 287 -12.17 5.88 0.42
N VAL A 288 -13.33 6.39 0.03
CA VAL A 288 -14.05 5.93 -1.17
C VAL A 288 -13.99 7.04 -2.20
N GLY A 289 -13.31 6.77 -3.31
CA GLY A 289 -13.18 7.68 -4.44
C GLY A 289 -14.16 7.33 -5.56
N GLU A 290 -14.29 8.23 -6.54
CA GLU A 290 -15.05 7.91 -7.75
C GLU A 290 -14.36 6.75 -8.48
N LEU A 291 -15.18 5.81 -8.96
CA LEU A 291 -14.71 4.76 -9.85
C LEU A 291 -14.25 5.40 -11.17
N PRO A 292 -13.14 4.94 -11.76
CA PRO A 292 -12.76 5.39 -13.08
C PRO A 292 -13.91 5.08 -14.06
N PRO A 293 -14.17 5.94 -15.06
CA PRO A 293 -15.17 5.66 -16.07
C PRO A 293 -14.93 4.28 -16.68
N GLN A 294 -15.93 3.40 -16.66
CA GLN A 294 -15.84 2.11 -17.34
C GLN A 294 -15.64 2.39 -18.83
N THR A 295 -14.42 2.24 -19.34
CA THR A 295 -14.18 2.19 -20.78
C THR A 295 -14.98 1.01 -21.31
N GLY A 296 -15.94 1.28 -22.19
CA GLY A 296 -17.04 0.40 -22.57
C GLY A 296 -16.68 -1.07 -22.79
N THR A 297 -17.66 -1.91 -22.47
CA THR A 297 -17.82 -3.32 -22.85
C THR A 297 -16.98 -3.70 -24.09
N ARG A 298 -16.05 -4.65 -23.92
CA ARG A 298 -15.69 -5.55 -25.03
C ARG A 298 -16.95 -6.32 -25.39
N THR A 299 -17.71 -5.81 -26.36
CA THR A 299 -18.61 -6.64 -27.14
C THR A 299 -17.81 -7.79 -27.73
N GLN A 300 -18.38 -9.00 -27.57
CA GLN A 300 -17.83 -10.31 -27.93
C GLN A 300 -17.33 -10.37 -29.38
#